data_AF-A0A8S3ZGH3-F1
#
_entry.id   AF-A0A8S3ZGH3-F1
#
_cell.length_a   1.000
_cell.length_b   1.000
_cell.length_c   1.000
_cell.angle_alpha   90.00
_cell.angle_beta   90.00
_cell.angle_gamma   90.00
#
_symmetry.space_group_name_H-M   'P 1'
#
loop_
_entity.id
_entity.type
_entity.pdbx_description
1 polymer ?
#
loop_
_entity_poly.entity_id
_entity_poly.type
_entity_poly.pdbx_seq_one_letter_code
_entity_poly.pdbx_strand_id
1 'polypeptide(L)'
;GEMAVTPACFAHFVNFLTPLASGKLVLALEGGYNLKSLSESVALSLRALLGDPTPKIAPISAPNQSVVGSVLNCIKVLRPFWRSLRYQDFLEGRDVCADSYPFSEVLNFPPVQDVKFSTPESRPEVFPLIQECAAETAISRLESYNSLLDDLIKNTSLLCAEHRVSIASDNKESALHSYLTKSTVWSRCISLEEHLPGSADVSDCVKACIDSILSYKAQSSVCLVQSHHGHKNGPTNGEAPHQDTSIDLAVRYAASNDQTKRILVVQLGASPCNQQMCCTENSSVLYVTLESEGNKTTDSAHCSRDTTCRENRNADPTSQHVHINIKENAITNGDLMSVLFQVILPVSYEFCPDFVIFTWKTPSPANE
;
A
#
# COMPACT_ATOMS: atom_id res chain seq x y z
N GLY A 1 -13.09 -25.76 -5.56
CA GLY A 1 -12.80 -24.33 -5.76
C GLY A 1 -11.95 -24.14 -7.00
N GLU A 2 -10.82 -24.85 -7.09
CA GLU A 2 -9.89 -24.79 -8.24
C GLU A 2 -9.34 -23.38 -8.54
N MET A 3 -9.28 -22.54 -7.51
CA MET A 3 -8.66 -21.22 -7.58
C MET A 3 -7.21 -21.31 -7.11
N ALA A 4 -6.35 -20.45 -7.66
CA ALA A 4 -4.92 -20.38 -7.32
C ALA A 4 -4.61 -19.27 -6.28
N VAL A 5 -5.52 -19.03 -5.33
CA VAL A 5 -5.31 -18.04 -4.26
C VAL A 5 -4.49 -18.68 -3.13
N THR A 6 -3.35 -18.07 -2.80
CA THR A 6 -2.48 -18.57 -1.71
C THR A 6 -3.08 -18.27 -0.33
N PRO A 7 -2.82 -19.10 0.69
CA PRO A 7 -3.25 -18.85 2.07
C PRO A 7 -2.89 -17.45 2.63
N ALA A 8 -1.71 -16.93 2.30
CA ALA A 8 -1.26 -15.60 2.75
C ALA A 8 -2.21 -14.47 2.34
N CYS A 9 -2.91 -14.60 1.21
CA CYS A 9 -3.87 -13.61 0.74
C CYS A 9 -5.02 -13.39 1.74
N PHE A 10 -5.41 -14.41 2.52
CA PHE A 10 -6.47 -14.28 3.52
C PHE A 10 -6.04 -13.40 4.70
N ALA A 11 -4.77 -13.44 5.11
CA ALA A 11 -4.25 -12.54 6.14
C ALA A 11 -4.33 -11.06 5.72
N HIS A 12 -4.00 -10.76 4.45
CA HIS A 12 -4.18 -9.42 3.88
C HIS A 12 -5.65 -9.00 3.85
N PHE A 13 -6.54 -9.90 3.45
CA PHE A 13 -7.98 -9.62 3.40
C PHE A 13 -8.54 -9.30 4.79
N VAL A 14 -8.19 -10.09 5.81
CA VAL A 14 -8.53 -9.83 7.20
C VAL A 14 -7.99 -8.48 7.66
N ASN A 15 -6.72 -8.18 7.38
CA ASN A 15 -6.09 -6.91 7.77
C ASN A 15 -6.74 -5.69 7.10
N PHE A 16 -7.31 -5.82 5.90
CA PHE A 16 -8.08 -4.73 5.27
C PHE A 16 -9.46 -4.51 5.92
N LEU A 17 -10.01 -5.52 6.58
CA LEU A 17 -11.31 -5.45 7.25
C LEU A 17 -11.19 -5.01 8.71
N THR A 18 -10.04 -5.23 9.37
CA THR A 18 -9.83 -4.88 10.78
C THR A 18 -10.00 -3.38 11.12
N PRO A 19 -9.77 -2.40 10.23
CA PRO A 19 -10.06 -1.00 10.55
C PRO A 19 -11.56 -0.69 10.60
N LEU A 20 -12.41 -1.51 9.96
CA LEU A 20 -13.85 -1.32 9.93
C LEU A 20 -14.48 -1.69 11.28
N ALA A 21 -15.62 -1.06 11.59
CA ALA A 21 -16.37 -1.30 12.82
C ALA A 21 -15.51 -1.24 14.11
N SER A 22 -14.43 -0.44 14.10
CA SER A 22 -13.47 -0.33 15.20
C SER A 22 -12.85 -1.68 15.61
N GLY A 23 -12.57 -2.56 14.64
CA GLY A 23 -11.95 -3.86 14.89
C GLY A 23 -12.91 -4.97 15.29
N LYS A 24 -14.22 -4.72 15.32
CA LYS A 24 -15.23 -5.74 15.61
C LYS A 24 -15.44 -6.64 14.38
N LEU A 25 -14.64 -7.69 14.28
CA LEU A 25 -14.66 -8.65 13.18
C LEU A 25 -14.83 -10.08 13.70
N VAL A 26 -15.73 -10.84 13.08
CA VAL A 26 -15.90 -12.29 13.31
C VAL A 26 -15.67 -13.01 11.99
N LEU A 27 -14.80 -14.02 12.00
CA LEU A 27 -14.63 -14.95 10.90
C LEU A 27 -15.43 -16.22 11.20
N ALA A 28 -16.45 -16.51 10.41
CA ALA A 28 -17.22 -17.74 10.49
C ALA A 28 -16.70 -18.71 9.42
N LEU A 29 -16.32 -19.93 9.84
CA LEU A 29 -15.86 -20.96 8.92
C LEU A 29 -17.06 -21.54 8.16
N GLU A 30 -17.00 -21.48 6.84
CA GLU A 30 -18.04 -22.01 5.94
C GLU A 30 -17.52 -23.25 5.19
N GLY A 31 -17.00 -23.07 3.97
CA GLY A 31 -16.43 -24.13 3.14
C GLY A 31 -14.91 -24.25 3.23
N GLY A 32 -14.37 -25.24 2.53
CA GLY A 32 -12.93 -25.51 2.47
C GLY A 32 -12.67 -27.01 2.51
N TYR A 33 -12.44 -27.61 1.35
CA TYR A 33 -12.45 -29.08 1.22
C TYR A 33 -11.06 -29.69 1.05
N ASN A 34 -10.02 -28.87 0.89
CA ASN A 34 -8.64 -29.28 1.07
C ASN A 34 -8.22 -28.89 2.49
N LEU A 35 -8.04 -29.90 3.37
CA LEU A 35 -7.74 -29.67 4.79
C LEU A 35 -6.45 -28.89 5.03
N LYS A 36 -5.42 -29.11 4.21
CA LYS A 36 -4.12 -28.44 4.34
C LYS A 36 -4.21 -26.96 3.96
N SER A 37 -4.82 -26.67 2.82
CA SER A 37 -5.08 -25.29 2.41
C SER A 37 -5.97 -24.58 3.41
N LEU A 38 -7.00 -25.27 3.93
CA LEU A 38 -7.93 -24.71 4.89
C LEU A 38 -7.22 -24.37 6.21
N SER A 39 -6.47 -25.31 6.78
CA SER A 39 -5.77 -25.11 8.04
C SER A 39 -4.78 -23.94 7.94
N GLU A 40 -4.06 -23.85 6.82
CA GLU A 40 -3.10 -22.77 6.59
C GLU A 40 -3.79 -21.40 6.44
N SER A 41 -4.84 -21.31 5.62
CA SER A 41 -5.60 -20.07 5.45
C SER A 41 -6.23 -19.58 6.76
N VAL A 42 -6.74 -20.50 7.59
CA VAL A 42 -7.28 -20.19 8.92
C VAL A 42 -6.17 -19.71 9.85
N ALA A 43 -5.03 -20.39 9.89
CA ALA A 43 -3.90 -20.01 10.74
C ALA A 43 -3.38 -18.59 10.40
N LEU A 44 -3.18 -18.28 9.12
CA LEU A 44 -2.72 -16.95 8.70
C LEU A 44 -3.78 -15.85 8.93
N SER A 45 -5.07 -16.19 8.80
CA SER A 45 -6.16 -15.29 9.17
C SER A 45 -6.19 -14.99 10.68
N LEU A 46 -5.96 -16.00 11.52
CA LEU A 46 -5.88 -15.84 12.97
C LEU A 46 -4.68 -14.97 13.36
N ARG A 47 -3.53 -15.13 12.72
CA ARG A 47 -2.37 -14.24 12.91
C ARG A 47 -2.71 -12.77 12.64
N ALA A 48 -3.41 -12.50 11.54
CA ALA A 48 -3.87 -11.15 11.23
C ALA A 48 -4.84 -10.59 12.30
N LEU A 49 -5.75 -11.42 12.84
CA LEU A 49 -6.65 -11.02 13.94
C LEU A 49 -5.91 -10.75 15.25
N LEU A 50 -4.85 -11.51 15.54
CA LEU A 50 -3.96 -11.26 16.68
C LEU A 50 -3.09 -10.01 16.48
N GLY A 51 -3.11 -9.45 15.27
CA GLY A 51 -2.34 -8.28 14.88
C GLY A 51 -0.86 -8.57 14.67
N ASP A 52 -0.52 -9.82 14.35
CA ASP A 52 0.81 -10.19 13.86
C ASP A 52 1.03 -9.62 12.45
N PRO A 53 2.29 -9.47 12.00
CA PRO A 53 2.59 -8.99 10.65
C PRO A 53 1.98 -9.90 9.58
N THR A 54 1.35 -9.29 8.56
CA THR A 54 0.82 -10.01 7.40
C THR A 54 1.99 -10.61 6.60
N PRO A 55 1.97 -11.92 6.27
CA PRO A 55 3.03 -12.52 5.47
C PRO A 55 3.12 -11.87 4.10
N LYS A 56 4.33 -11.66 3.60
CA LYS A 56 4.56 -11.06 2.29
C LYS A 56 3.97 -11.95 1.19
N ILE A 57 3.12 -11.38 0.34
CA ILE A 57 2.72 -12.02 -0.92
C ILE A 57 3.69 -11.67 -2.03
N ALA A 58 3.90 -12.61 -2.95
CA ALA A 58 4.72 -12.39 -4.14
C ALA A 58 4.18 -11.21 -4.97
N PRO A 59 5.03 -10.53 -5.76
CA PRO A 59 4.58 -9.46 -6.65
C PRO A 59 3.38 -9.91 -7.48
N ILE A 60 2.29 -9.15 -7.40
CA ILE A 60 1.06 -9.47 -8.10
C ILE A 60 1.12 -8.93 -9.53
N SER A 61 0.61 -9.70 -10.48
CA SER A 61 0.40 -9.22 -11.85
C SER A 61 -0.95 -8.51 -11.98
N ALA A 62 -1.15 -7.87 -13.13
CA ALA A 62 -2.46 -7.36 -13.51
C ALA A 62 -3.55 -8.46 -13.38
N PRO A 63 -4.78 -8.09 -12.97
CA PRO A 63 -5.88 -9.03 -12.85
C PRO A 63 -6.26 -9.62 -14.21
N ASN A 64 -6.76 -10.86 -14.21
CA ASN A 64 -7.30 -11.51 -15.40
C ASN A 64 -8.46 -10.70 -15.99
N GLN A 65 -8.56 -10.66 -17.33
CA GLN A 65 -9.62 -9.94 -18.06
C GLN A 65 -11.03 -10.33 -17.60
N SER A 66 -11.27 -11.62 -17.35
CA SER A 66 -12.54 -12.11 -16.81
C SER A 66 -12.87 -11.51 -15.44
N VAL A 67 -11.88 -11.34 -14.56
CA VAL A 67 -12.08 -10.74 -13.23
C VAL A 67 -12.37 -9.26 -13.38
N VAL A 68 -11.64 -8.56 -14.25
CA VAL A 68 -11.89 -7.14 -14.54
C VAL A 68 -13.32 -6.93 -15.03
N GLY A 69 -13.77 -7.74 -16.00
CA GLY A 69 -15.15 -7.70 -16.49
C GLY A 69 -16.18 -7.92 -15.38
N SER A 70 -15.97 -8.91 -14.50
CA SER A 70 -16.86 -9.14 -13.34
C SER A 70 -16.89 -7.96 -12.37
N VAL A 71 -15.74 -7.38 -12.03
CA VAL A 71 -15.65 -6.23 -11.12
C VAL A 71 -16.35 -5.01 -11.70
N LEU A 72 -16.09 -4.68 -12.97
CA LEU A 72 -16.72 -3.54 -13.63
C LEU A 72 -18.24 -3.70 -13.77
N ASN A 73 -18.73 -4.91 -14.04
CA ASN A 73 -20.17 -5.20 -14.02
C ASN A 73 -20.81 -4.98 -12.64
N CYS A 74 -20.14 -5.41 -11.57
CA CYS A 74 -20.59 -5.14 -10.21
C CYS A 74 -20.63 -3.63 -9.92
N ILE A 75 -19.59 -2.89 -10.31
CA ILE A 75 -19.52 -1.43 -10.14
C ILE A 75 -20.68 -0.75 -10.88
N LYS A 76 -20.94 -1.13 -12.14
CA LYS A 76 -22.05 -0.59 -12.96
C LYS A 76 -23.41 -0.72 -12.27
N VAL A 77 -23.69 -1.87 -11.66
CA VAL A 77 -24.98 -2.11 -10.97
C VAL A 77 -25.04 -1.41 -9.62
N LEU A 78 -23.91 -1.30 -8.91
CA LEU A 78 -23.87 -0.78 -7.53
C LEU A 78 -23.67 0.76 -7.45
N ARG A 79 -23.10 1.41 -8.48
CA ARG A 79 -22.81 2.85 -8.47
C ARG A 79 -24.01 3.78 -8.18
N PRO A 80 -25.27 3.47 -8.54
CA PRO A 80 -26.41 4.30 -8.13
C PRO A 80 -26.59 4.36 -6.61
N PHE A 81 -26.18 3.32 -5.88
CA PHE A 81 -26.37 3.19 -4.44
C PHE A 81 -25.14 3.62 -3.63
N TRP A 82 -23.94 3.54 -4.23
CA TRP A 82 -22.67 3.78 -3.52
C TRP A 82 -21.86 4.90 -4.17
N ARG A 83 -21.71 6.03 -3.47
CA ARG A 83 -20.99 7.23 -3.98
C ARG A 83 -19.52 6.95 -4.31
N SER A 84 -18.87 6.08 -3.55
CA SER A 84 -17.47 5.67 -3.76
C SER A 84 -17.23 4.96 -5.09
N LEU A 85 -18.27 4.54 -5.81
CA LEU A 85 -18.18 3.86 -7.09
C LEU A 85 -18.54 4.74 -8.30
N ARG A 86 -18.92 6.01 -8.08
CA ARG A 86 -19.43 6.91 -9.13
C ARG A 86 -18.34 7.67 -9.91
N TYR A 87 -17.07 7.54 -9.52
CA TYR A 87 -15.99 8.32 -10.15
C TYR A 87 -15.69 7.90 -11.60
N GLN A 88 -16.11 6.70 -12.01
CA GLN A 88 -15.93 6.22 -13.40
C GLN A 88 -16.75 7.05 -14.40
N ASP A 89 -17.89 7.62 -13.96
CA ASP A 89 -18.78 8.44 -14.79
C ASP A 89 -18.12 9.79 -15.18
N PHE A 90 -17.14 10.28 -14.41
CA PHE A 90 -16.41 11.51 -14.75
C PHE A 90 -15.39 11.33 -15.88
N LEU A 91 -14.98 10.09 -16.18
CA LEU A 91 -14.19 9.78 -17.37
C LEU A 91 -15.04 9.83 -18.65
N GLU A 92 -16.37 9.74 -18.54
CA GLU A 92 -17.31 9.80 -19.68
C GLU A 92 -17.58 11.24 -20.16
N GLY A 93 -17.09 12.28 -19.45
CA GLY A 93 -17.37 13.70 -19.68
C GLY A 93 -16.26 14.53 -20.38
N ARG A 94 -15.12 13.92 -20.70
CA ARG A 94 -14.20 14.38 -21.76
C ARG A 94 -14.07 13.22 -22.72
N ASP A 95 -13.89 13.49 -24.01
CA ASP A 95 -13.70 12.48 -25.07
C ASP A 95 -12.55 11.52 -24.75
N VAL A 96 -12.78 10.54 -23.87
CA VAL A 96 -12.05 9.29 -23.89
C VAL A 96 -12.59 8.62 -25.13
N CYS A 97 -11.81 8.69 -26.20
CA CYS A 97 -12.09 7.96 -27.44
C CYS A 97 -12.54 6.56 -27.03
N ALA A 98 -13.79 6.17 -27.33
CA ALA A 98 -14.34 4.87 -26.94
C ALA A 98 -13.45 3.71 -27.43
N ASP A 99 -12.65 3.97 -28.46
CA ASP A 99 -11.63 3.09 -29.04
C ASP A 99 -10.37 2.90 -28.17
N SER A 100 -10.18 3.72 -27.13
CA SER A 100 -9.01 3.69 -26.23
C SER A 100 -9.30 3.12 -24.84
N TYR A 101 -10.58 2.90 -24.49
CA TYR A 101 -10.96 2.20 -23.27
C TYR A 101 -10.89 0.69 -23.51
N PRO A 102 -10.04 -0.07 -22.80
CA PRO A 102 -9.82 -1.50 -23.07
C PRO A 102 -11.05 -2.38 -22.81
N PHE A 103 -12.16 -1.82 -22.31
CA PHE A 103 -13.39 -2.51 -21.95
C PHE A 103 -14.65 -1.80 -22.47
N SER A 104 -14.64 -1.37 -23.74
CA SER A 104 -15.80 -0.75 -24.40
C SER A 104 -17.08 -1.60 -24.32
N GLU A 105 -16.94 -2.93 -24.19
CA GLU A 105 -18.05 -3.88 -24.01
C GLU A 105 -18.80 -3.69 -22.68
N VAL A 106 -18.12 -3.32 -21.60
CA VAL A 106 -18.75 -3.23 -20.26
C VAL A 106 -19.74 -2.05 -20.18
N LEU A 107 -19.48 -1.00 -20.98
CA LEU A 107 -20.34 0.18 -21.07
C LEU A 107 -21.58 -0.07 -21.94
N ASN A 108 -21.48 -0.94 -22.95
CA ASN A 108 -22.48 -1.02 -24.03
C ASN A 108 -23.47 -2.19 -23.96
N PHE A 109 -23.29 -3.19 -23.09
CA PHE A 109 -24.28 -4.26 -22.99
C PHE A 109 -25.46 -3.87 -22.07
N PRO A 110 -26.73 -3.96 -22.55
CA PRO A 110 -27.83 -4.22 -21.63
C PRO A 110 -27.55 -5.55 -20.90
N PRO A 111 -28.16 -5.81 -19.72
CA PRO A 111 -28.05 -7.13 -19.08
C PRO A 111 -28.34 -8.21 -20.12
N VAL A 112 -27.54 -9.28 -20.11
CA VAL A 112 -27.65 -10.40 -21.06
C VAL A 112 -29.14 -10.76 -21.20
N GLN A 113 -29.69 -10.56 -22.40
CA GLN A 113 -31.08 -10.90 -22.65
C GLN A 113 -31.23 -12.43 -22.55
N ASP A 114 -32.40 -12.88 -22.11
CA ASP A 114 -32.73 -14.30 -21.97
C ASP A 114 -31.93 -15.10 -20.93
N VAL A 115 -31.35 -14.44 -19.92
CA VAL A 115 -30.84 -15.15 -18.73
C VAL A 115 -32.01 -15.81 -18.01
N LYS A 116 -32.11 -17.14 -18.14
CA LYS A 116 -33.09 -17.95 -17.40
C LYS A 116 -32.66 -18.03 -15.94
N PHE A 117 -33.43 -17.41 -15.05
CA PHE A 117 -33.28 -17.58 -13.61
C PHE A 117 -34.25 -18.65 -13.11
N SER A 118 -33.78 -19.48 -12.18
CA SER A 118 -34.64 -20.42 -11.47
C SER A 118 -35.36 -19.70 -10.34
N THR A 119 -36.66 -19.49 -10.49
CA THR A 119 -37.59 -19.11 -9.42
C THR A 119 -37.95 -20.35 -8.58
N PRO A 120 -38.58 -20.20 -7.39
CA PRO A 120 -39.12 -21.36 -6.66
C PRO A 120 -40.00 -22.27 -7.52
N GLU A 121 -40.71 -21.72 -8.51
CA GLU A 121 -41.60 -22.45 -9.43
C GLU A 121 -40.88 -23.09 -10.64
N SER A 122 -39.67 -22.61 -10.98
CA SER A 122 -38.89 -23.08 -12.15
C SER A 122 -37.56 -23.72 -11.77
N ARG A 123 -37.32 -23.90 -10.47
CA ARG A 123 -36.14 -24.58 -9.93
C ARG A 123 -36.22 -26.08 -10.24
N PRO A 124 -35.20 -26.67 -10.88
CA PRO A 124 -35.14 -28.12 -11.06
C PRO A 124 -35.17 -28.83 -9.70
N GLU A 125 -35.97 -29.89 -9.59
CA GLU A 125 -35.96 -30.77 -8.39
C GLU A 125 -34.62 -31.51 -8.25
N VAL A 126 -33.95 -31.76 -9.38
CA VAL A 126 -32.65 -32.41 -9.45
C VAL A 126 -31.72 -31.54 -10.28
N PHE A 127 -30.58 -31.18 -9.69
CA PHE A 127 -29.50 -30.54 -10.44
C PHE A 127 -28.58 -31.64 -10.98
N PRO A 128 -28.27 -31.64 -12.28
CA PRO A 128 -27.20 -32.50 -12.77
C PRO A 128 -25.92 -32.16 -11.99
N LEU A 129 -25.18 -33.19 -11.59
CA LEU A 129 -23.86 -32.99 -11.02
C LEU A 129 -23.03 -32.23 -12.07
N ILE A 130 -22.48 -31.09 -11.66
CA ILE A 130 -21.68 -30.22 -12.54
C ILE A 130 -20.39 -30.94 -12.98
N GLN A 131 -20.00 -32.01 -12.28
CA GLN A 131 -18.86 -32.86 -12.60
C GLN A 131 -19.04 -34.26 -12.00
N GLU A 132 -18.52 -35.30 -12.66
CA GLU A 132 -18.35 -36.62 -12.04
C GLU A 132 -17.45 -36.47 -10.80
N CYS A 133 -17.93 -36.91 -9.63
CA CYS A 133 -17.28 -36.68 -8.33
C CYS A 133 -15.90 -37.36 -8.17
N ALA A 134 -15.34 -37.98 -9.21
CA ALA A 134 -14.03 -38.59 -9.20
C ALA A 134 -13.44 -38.62 -10.63
N ALA A 135 -13.03 -37.48 -11.17
CA ALA A 135 -12.16 -37.49 -12.34
C ALA A 135 -10.88 -38.28 -12.01
N GLU A 136 -10.42 -39.16 -12.88
CA GLU A 136 -9.21 -39.99 -12.66
C GLU A 136 -7.98 -39.16 -12.27
N THR A 137 -7.94 -37.88 -12.68
CA THR A 137 -6.85 -36.94 -12.37
C THR A 137 -6.97 -36.23 -11.02
N ALA A 138 -8.05 -36.41 -10.26
CA ALA A 138 -8.33 -35.64 -9.04
C ALA A 138 -7.27 -35.86 -7.95
N ILE A 139 -6.80 -37.10 -7.79
CA ILE A 139 -5.77 -37.46 -6.80
C ILE A 139 -4.44 -36.79 -7.16
N SER A 140 -3.98 -36.95 -8.41
CA SER A 140 -2.73 -36.34 -8.88
C SER A 140 -2.76 -34.80 -8.77
N ARG A 141 -3.91 -34.18 -9.07
CA ARG A 141 -4.08 -32.73 -8.90
C ARG A 141 -4.01 -32.32 -7.42
N LEU A 142 -4.64 -33.08 -6.52
CA LEU A 142 -4.57 -32.84 -5.08
C LEU A 142 -3.12 -32.95 -4.55
N GLU A 143 -2.37 -33.95 -5.01
CA GLU A 143 -0.95 -34.12 -4.67
C GLU A 143 -0.11 -32.93 -5.14
N SER A 144 -0.33 -32.47 -6.39
CA SER A 144 0.33 -31.27 -6.91
C SER A 144 0.03 -30.02 -6.07
N TYR A 145 -1.23 -29.78 -5.71
CA TYR A 145 -1.59 -28.67 -4.82
C TYR A 145 -0.98 -28.81 -3.43
N ASN A 146 -0.93 -30.02 -2.87
CA ASN A 146 -0.31 -30.24 -1.57
C ASN A 146 1.19 -29.97 -1.58
N SER A 147 1.89 -30.30 -2.67
CA SER A 147 3.30 -29.96 -2.87
C SER A 147 3.52 -28.46 -2.95
N LEU A 148 2.69 -27.75 -3.74
CA LEU A 148 2.76 -26.28 -3.82
C LEU A 148 2.49 -25.63 -2.45
N LEU A 149 1.56 -26.19 -1.67
CA LEU A 149 1.29 -25.73 -0.31
C LEU A 149 2.47 -25.99 0.63
N ASP A 150 3.19 -27.11 0.51
CA ASP A 150 4.42 -27.35 1.28
C ASP A 150 5.46 -26.27 1.00
N ASP A 151 5.66 -25.94 -0.28
CA ASP A 151 6.61 -24.90 -0.67
C ASP A 151 6.18 -23.52 -0.12
N LEU A 152 4.88 -23.19 -0.20
CA LEU A 152 4.37 -21.95 0.37
C LEU A 152 4.56 -21.89 1.89
N ILE A 153 4.17 -22.95 2.62
CA ILE A 153 4.32 -23.01 4.07
C ILE A 153 5.80 -22.85 4.46
N LYS A 154 6.69 -23.55 3.76
CA LYS A 154 8.14 -23.51 4.01
C LYS A 154 8.74 -22.12 3.78
N ASN A 155 8.27 -21.40 2.77
CA ASN A 155 8.83 -20.10 2.37
C ASN A 155 8.12 -18.91 3.03
N THR A 156 7.01 -19.14 3.73
CA THR A 156 6.27 -18.06 4.39
C THR A 156 6.99 -17.62 5.66
N SER A 157 7.45 -16.37 5.70
CA SER A 157 8.02 -15.79 6.91
C SER A 157 6.93 -15.48 7.93
N LEU A 158 7.04 -16.08 9.12
CA LEU A 158 6.14 -15.85 10.25
C LEU A 158 6.82 -15.05 11.38
N LEU A 159 7.91 -14.35 11.07
CA LEU A 159 8.68 -13.58 12.02
C LEU A 159 7.81 -12.49 12.67
N CYS A 160 7.89 -12.40 14.00
CA CYS A 160 7.30 -11.34 14.80
C CYS A 160 8.42 -10.68 15.60
N ALA A 161 8.52 -9.35 15.52
CA ALA A 161 9.45 -8.59 16.34
C ALA A 161 9.08 -8.66 17.84
N GLU A 162 10.06 -8.42 18.70
CA GLU A 162 9.87 -8.41 20.16
C GLU A 162 8.84 -7.35 20.61
N HIS A 163 8.93 -6.16 20.01
CA HIS A 163 8.02 -5.05 20.24
C HIS A 163 7.26 -4.66 18.98
N ARG A 164 6.07 -4.08 19.13
CA ARG A 164 5.28 -3.62 17.96
C ARG A 164 5.79 -2.32 17.38
N VAL A 165 6.13 -1.35 18.24
CA VAL A 165 6.51 -0.01 17.80
C VAL A 165 7.68 0.49 18.63
N SER A 166 8.71 0.99 17.95
CA SER A 166 9.77 1.81 18.54
C SER A 166 9.62 3.28 18.19
N ILE A 167 10.16 4.17 19.02
CA ILE A 167 10.11 5.62 18.79
C ILE A 167 11.49 6.23 19.07
N ALA A 168 11.91 7.15 18.20
CA ALA A 168 13.05 8.05 18.42
C ALA A 168 12.64 9.50 18.12
N SER A 169 13.31 10.46 18.75
CA SER A 169 13.04 11.88 18.58
C SER A 169 14.34 12.67 18.52
N ASP A 170 14.47 13.56 17.52
CA ASP A 170 15.61 14.48 17.39
C ASP A 170 15.58 15.57 18.46
N ASN A 171 14.37 15.99 18.88
CA ASN A 171 14.18 16.99 19.91
C ASN A 171 13.26 16.50 21.03
N LYS A 172 13.85 16.21 22.19
CA LYS A 172 13.15 15.77 23.41
C LYS A 172 12.41 16.91 24.13
N GLU A 173 12.75 18.16 23.83
CA GLU A 173 12.10 19.33 24.42
C GLU A 173 10.92 19.84 23.57
N SER A 174 10.64 19.16 22.44
CA SER A 174 9.55 19.53 21.56
C SER A 174 8.20 19.41 22.27
N ALA A 175 7.28 20.34 21.97
CA ALA A 175 5.92 20.28 22.48
C ALA A 175 5.26 18.94 22.10
N LEU A 176 5.48 18.48 20.86
CA LEU A 176 4.98 17.20 20.36
C LEU A 176 5.47 16.02 21.23
N HIS A 177 6.77 15.97 21.53
CA HIS A 177 7.34 14.93 22.39
C HIS A 177 6.74 14.97 23.81
N SER A 178 6.61 16.17 24.40
CA SER A 178 5.99 16.35 25.72
C SER A 178 4.52 15.90 25.77
N TYR A 179 3.77 16.11 24.70
CA TYR A 179 2.38 15.61 24.61
C TYR A 179 2.33 14.10 24.42
N LEU A 180 3.18 13.54 23.56
CA LEU A 180 3.18 12.10 23.27
C LEU A 180 3.63 11.28 24.48
N THR A 181 4.69 11.69 25.18
CA THR A 181 5.22 10.99 26.38
C THR A 181 4.20 10.85 27.49
N LYS A 182 3.23 11.76 27.60
CA LYS A 182 2.13 11.71 28.58
C LYS A 182 0.97 10.81 28.15
N SER A 183 0.94 10.35 26.91
CA SER A 183 -0.14 9.52 26.38
C SER A 183 -0.01 8.06 26.83
N THR A 184 -1.14 7.36 26.95
CA THR A 184 -1.17 5.91 27.22
C THR A 184 -0.64 5.07 26.05
N VAL A 185 -0.48 5.67 24.86
CA VAL A 185 0.08 5.01 23.69
C VAL A 185 1.60 4.93 23.78
N TRP A 186 2.24 5.95 24.36
CA TRP A 186 3.69 5.99 24.53
C TRP A 186 4.21 4.84 25.40
N SER A 187 3.51 4.49 26.48
CA SER A 187 3.89 3.37 27.36
C SER A 187 3.82 2.00 26.68
N ARG A 188 3.19 1.90 25.52
CA ARG A 188 3.13 0.67 24.70
C ARG A 188 4.26 0.60 23.67
N CYS A 189 5.03 1.67 23.51
CA CYS A 189 6.14 1.77 22.56
C CYS A 189 7.47 1.67 23.30
N ILE A 190 8.51 1.16 22.62
CA ILE A 190 9.87 1.22 23.17
C ILE A 190 10.56 2.52 22.74
N SER A 191 11.15 3.21 23.70
CA SER A 191 11.98 4.38 23.41
C SER A 191 13.39 3.93 23.00
N LEU A 192 13.88 4.43 21.87
CA LEU A 192 15.26 4.19 21.41
C LEU A 192 16.24 5.23 21.98
N GLU A 193 15.74 6.20 22.76
CA GLU A 193 16.49 7.34 23.26
C GLU A 193 17.62 6.98 24.23
N GLU A 194 17.54 5.84 24.91
CA GLU A 194 18.59 5.37 25.84
C GLU A 194 19.84 4.88 25.11
N HIS A 195 19.71 4.49 23.85
CA HIS A 195 20.82 4.01 23.01
C HIS A 195 21.39 5.08 22.09
N LEU A 196 20.78 6.26 22.10
CA LEU A 196 21.19 7.41 21.30
C LEU A 196 22.16 8.29 22.09
N PRO A 197 23.14 8.93 21.42
CA PRO A 197 24.01 9.89 22.08
C PRO A 197 23.19 11.05 22.67
N GLY A 198 23.70 11.68 23.74
CA GLY A 198 23.01 12.78 24.44
C GLY A 198 22.70 14.01 23.57
N SER A 199 23.37 14.13 22.42
CA SER A 199 23.15 15.14 21.37
C SER A 199 22.79 14.49 20.02
N ALA A 200 21.94 13.47 20.03
CA ALA A 200 21.55 12.76 18.81
C ALA A 200 20.93 13.70 17.79
N ASP A 201 21.42 13.62 16.55
CA ASP A 201 20.89 14.38 15.44
C ASP A 201 19.79 13.60 14.70
N VAL A 202 19.22 14.22 13.66
CA VAL A 202 18.19 13.59 12.82
C VAL A 202 18.69 12.30 12.18
N SER A 203 19.96 12.25 11.80
CA SER A 203 20.57 11.08 11.15
C SER A 203 20.66 9.90 12.13
N ASP A 204 21.09 10.14 13.36
CA ASP A 204 21.16 9.13 14.42
C ASP A 204 19.78 8.56 14.74
N CYS A 205 18.76 9.42 14.85
CA CYS A 205 17.39 8.99 15.13
C CYS A 205 16.80 8.14 13.99
N VAL A 206 17.00 8.57 12.73
CA VAL A 206 16.53 7.83 11.55
C VAL A 206 17.24 6.47 11.47
N LYS A 207 18.55 6.45 11.65
CA LYS A 207 19.35 5.22 11.64
C LYS A 207 18.90 4.25 12.74
N ALA A 208 18.74 4.72 13.97
CA ALA A 208 18.28 3.88 15.09
C ALA A 208 16.88 3.29 14.84
N CYS A 209 15.97 4.06 14.23
CA CYS A 209 14.65 3.57 13.84
C CYS A 209 14.74 2.44 12.81
N ILE A 210 15.57 2.61 11.77
CA ILE A 210 15.76 1.60 10.73
C ILE A 210 16.43 0.35 11.31
N ASP A 211 17.51 0.51 12.08
CA ASP A 211 18.21 -0.60 12.74
C ASP A 211 17.29 -1.40 13.66
N SER A 212 16.40 -0.74 14.40
CA SER A 212 15.40 -1.39 15.27
C SER A 212 14.46 -2.31 14.48
N ILE A 213 14.08 -1.92 13.26
CA ILE A 213 13.22 -2.73 12.38
C ILE A 213 14.02 -3.89 11.77
N LEU A 214 15.19 -3.61 11.21
CA LEU A 214 16.01 -4.62 10.50
C LEU A 214 16.62 -5.66 11.46
N SER A 215 16.76 -5.33 12.74
CA SER A 215 17.19 -6.26 13.80
C SER A 215 16.02 -7.03 14.45
N TYR A 216 14.78 -6.83 14.02
CA TYR A 216 13.56 -7.40 14.63
C TYR A 216 13.33 -7.01 16.10
N LYS A 217 13.92 -5.91 16.57
CA LYS A 217 13.62 -5.35 17.89
C LYS A 217 12.22 -4.75 17.93
N ALA A 218 11.83 -4.04 16.88
CA ALA A 218 10.47 -3.52 16.70
C ALA A 218 9.92 -3.84 15.31
N GLN A 219 8.61 -4.05 15.21
CA GLN A 219 7.96 -4.33 13.92
C GLN A 219 7.93 -3.09 13.01
N SER A 220 7.69 -1.92 13.62
CA SER A 220 7.68 -0.62 12.96
C SER A 220 8.33 0.41 13.88
N SER A 221 8.79 1.53 13.32
CA SER A 221 9.38 2.62 14.10
C SER A 221 8.84 3.97 13.67
N VAL A 222 8.77 4.91 14.62
CA VAL A 222 8.41 6.31 14.37
C VAL A 222 9.61 7.19 14.71
N CYS A 223 10.06 7.98 13.75
CA CYS A 223 11.08 9.00 13.96
C CYS A 223 10.40 10.37 14.01
N LEU A 224 10.40 11.02 15.17
CA LEU A 224 9.93 12.38 15.33
C LEU A 224 11.08 13.32 14.94
N VAL A 225 10.89 14.04 13.84
CA VAL A 225 11.88 15.00 13.31
C VAL A 225 11.24 16.38 13.31
N GLN A 226 11.79 17.30 14.10
CA GLN A 226 11.30 18.67 14.19
C GLN A 226 12.11 19.64 13.32
N SER A 227 13.37 19.33 13.04
CA SER A 227 14.26 20.24 12.32
C SER A 227 14.09 20.17 10.79
N HIS A 228 13.73 21.30 10.17
CA HIS A 228 13.91 21.55 8.73
C HIS A 228 15.35 21.82 8.34
N HIS A 229 16.29 21.82 9.29
CA HIS A 229 17.70 22.02 8.97
C HIS A 229 18.30 20.66 8.59
N GLY A 230 18.31 20.39 7.28
CA GLY A 230 19.07 19.27 6.73
C GLY A 230 20.51 19.30 7.23
N HIS A 231 21.08 18.10 7.33
CA HIS A 231 22.47 17.90 7.72
C HIS A 231 23.36 18.72 6.76
N LYS A 232 24.14 19.68 7.28
CA LYS A 232 25.10 20.42 6.46
C LYS A 232 26.31 19.53 6.25
N ASN A 233 26.29 18.69 5.22
CA ASN A 233 27.54 18.14 4.71
C ASN A 233 28.27 19.28 3.99
N GLY A 234 29.32 19.79 4.63
CA GLY A 234 30.12 20.87 4.07
C GLY A 234 30.81 20.42 2.78
N PRO A 235 30.68 21.16 1.67
CA PRO A 235 31.49 20.91 0.48
C PRO A 235 32.88 21.50 0.72
N THR A 236 33.92 20.69 0.62
CA THR A 236 35.30 21.16 0.62
C THR A 236 35.70 21.86 -0.68
N ASN A 237 34.83 21.93 -1.69
CA ASN A 237 35.14 22.55 -2.98
C ASN A 237 33.88 23.20 -3.61
N GLY A 238 33.55 24.45 -3.28
CA GLY A 238 32.81 25.38 -4.14
C GLY A 238 31.38 25.04 -4.62
N GLU A 239 30.82 23.87 -4.33
CA GLU A 239 29.43 23.50 -4.64
C GLU A 239 28.49 23.92 -3.50
N ALA A 240 27.20 24.17 -3.79
CA ALA A 240 26.23 24.54 -2.76
C ALA A 240 26.05 23.38 -1.74
N PRO A 241 25.96 23.63 -0.43
CA PRO A 241 25.81 22.56 0.55
C PRO A 241 24.52 21.77 0.31
N HIS A 242 24.65 20.48 0.01
CA HIS A 242 23.52 19.55 -0.05
C HIS A 242 22.95 19.39 1.36
N GLN A 243 21.75 19.91 1.61
CA GLN A 243 20.99 19.63 2.82
C GLN A 243 20.17 18.37 2.61
N ASP A 244 20.66 17.27 3.14
CA ASP A 244 19.97 15.99 3.13
C ASP A 244 18.71 16.07 4.01
N THR A 245 17.54 15.78 3.43
CA THR A 245 16.30 15.69 4.20
C THR A 245 16.25 14.39 5.00
N SER A 246 15.40 14.32 6.02
CA SER A 246 15.18 13.07 6.78
C SER A 246 14.72 11.92 5.90
N ILE A 247 14.00 12.22 4.80
CA ILE A 247 13.56 11.24 3.80
C ILE A 247 14.77 10.71 3.03
N ASP A 248 15.66 11.60 2.56
CA ASP A 248 16.87 11.21 1.83
C ASP A 248 17.81 10.35 2.68
N LEU A 249 17.92 10.68 3.97
CA LEU A 249 18.68 9.89 4.93
C LEU A 249 18.05 8.51 5.12
N ALA A 250 16.72 8.44 5.32
CA ALA A 250 16.03 7.18 5.51
C ALA A 250 16.14 6.26 4.29
N VAL A 251 15.98 6.81 3.08
CA VAL A 251 16.13 6.06 1.83
C VAL A 251 17.55 5.57 1.65
N ARG A 252 18.58 6.41 1.90
CA ARG A 252 19.99 5.99 1.78
C ARG A 252 20.35 4.91 2.80
N TYR A 253 19.95 5.06 4.06
CA TYR A 253 20.22 4.05 5.08
C TYR A 253 19.51 2.72 4.76
N ALA A 254 18.25 2.75 4.36
CA ALA A 254 17.55 1.55 3.93
C ALA A 254 18.21 0.94 2.67
N ALA A 255 18.53 1.73 1.65
CA ALA A 255 19.14 1.21 0.43
C ALA A 255 20.55 0.60 0.67
N SER A 256 21.24 1.00 1.73
CA SER A 256 22.54 0.44 2.12
C SER A 256 22.46 -0.96 2.75
N ASN A 257 21.26 -1.46 3.06
CA ASN A 257 21.06 -2.75 3.70
C ASN A 257 20.53 -3.82 2.72
N ASP A 258 21.12 -5.01 2.75
CA ASP A 258 20.77 -6.12 1.85
C ASP A 258 19.34 -6.66 2.03
N GLN A 259 18.72 -6.41 3.20
CA GLN A 259 17.35 -6.84 3.50
C GLN A 259 16.29 -6.00 2.77
N THR A 260 16.64 -4.80 2.30
CA THR A 260 15.68 -3.78 1.83
C THR A 260 15.93 -3.42 0.38
N LYS A 261 15.70 -4.39 -0.51
CA LYS A 261 15.95 -4.25 -1.94
C LYS A 261 14.94 -3.38 -2.64
N ARG A 262 13.65 -3.44 -2.26
CA ARG A 262 12.60 -2.58 -2.81
C ARG A 262 12.05 -1.65 -1.72
N ILE A 263 12.18 -0.35 -1.91
CA ILE A 263 11.78 0.65 -0.92
C ILE A 263 10.62 1.46 -1.49
N LEU A 264 9.49 1.47 -0.78
CA LEU A 264 8.34 2.33 -1.09
C LEU A 264 8.39 3.56 -0.21
N VAL A 265 8.38 4.75 -0.81
CA VAL A 265 8.27 6.03 -0.10
C VAL A 265 6.89 6.62 -0.39
N VAL A 266 6.07 6.79 0.64
CA VAL A 266 4.77 7.47 0.54
C VAL A 266 4.85 8.79 1.30
N GLN A 267 4.64 9.90 0.60
CA GLN A 267 4.77 11.25 1.15
C GLN A 267 3.46 12.03 1.00
N LEU A 268 2.91 12.49 2.12
CA LEU A 268 1.72 13.33 2.17
C LEU A 268 2.08 14.80 2.46
N GLY A 269 1.54 15.74 1.69
CA GLY A 269 1.74 17.18 1.92
C GLY A 269 3.09 17.71 1.43
N ALA A 270 3.62 17.16 0.33
CA ALA A 270 4.82 17.69 -0.31
C ALA A 270 4.57 19.12 -0.82
N SER A 271 5.59 20.00 -0.71
CA SER A 271 5.59 21.29 -1.41
C SER A 271 6.36 21.14 -2.73
N PRO A 272 6.07 21.94 -3.77
CA PRO A 272 6.62 21.73 -5.12
C PRO A 272 8.14 21.87 -5.20
N CYS A 273 8.79 22.39 -4.15
CA CYS A 273 10.18 22.86 -4.16
C CYS A 273 11.24 21.80 -3.85
N ASN A 274 10.88 20.57 -3.43
CA ASN A 274 11.88 19.53 -3.11
C ASN A 274 12.11 18.50 -4.23
N GLN A 275 11.49 18.70 -5.39
CA GLN A 275 11.45 17.73 -6.50
C GLN A 275 12.77 17.61 -7.29
N GLN A 276 13.85 18.32 -6.92
CA GLN A 276 15.08 18.37 -7.71
C GLN A 276 16.16 17.34 -7.34
N MET A 277 16.01 16.53 -6.28
CA MET A 277 17.12 15.66 -5.81
C MET A 277 16.79 14.18 -5.52
N CYS A 278 15.53 13.74 -5.61
CA CYS A 278 15.18 12.33 -5.33
C CYS A 278 15.18 11.42 -6.57
N CYS A 279 15.63 11.90 -7.74
CA CYS A 279 15.98 11.05 -8.86
C CYS A 279 17.28 10.29 -8.54
N THR A 280 17.26 9.45 -7.51
CA THR A 280 18.27 8.39 -7.40
C THR A 280 18.03 7.48 -8.60
N GLU A 281 19.08 7.20 -9.37
CA GLU A 281 19.08 6.37 -10.59
C GLU A 281 18.68 4.89 -10.35
N ASN A 282 18.13 4.60 -9.17
CA ASN A 282 17.85 3.26 -8.70
C ASN A 282 16.39 2.90 -8.93
N SER A 283 16.16 2.00 -9.88
CA SER A 283 14.88 1.31 -10.13
C SER A 283 14.28 0.53 -8.94
N SER A 284 14.95 0.59 -7.79
CA SER A 284 14.64 -0.13 -6.56
C SER A 284 13.81 0.70 -5.57
N VAL A 285 13.61 1.99 -5.83
CA VAL A 285 12.84 2.90 -4.98
C VAL A 285 11.63 3.43 -5.75
N LEU A 286 10.44 3.26 -5.18
CA LEU A 286 9.18 3.80 -5.69
C LEU A 286 8.73 4.95 -4.79
N TYR A 287 8.53 6.13 -5.38
CA TYR A 287 7.99 7.29 -4.68
C TYR A 287 6.52 7.49 -5.04
N VAL A 288 5.68 7.73 -4.03
CA VAL A 288 4.27 8.06 -4.17
C VAL A 288 4.01 9.34 -3.37
N THR A 289 3.79 10.44 -4.06
CA THR A 289 3.65 11.77 -3.44
C THR A 289 2.24 12.31 -3.63
N LEU A 290 1.62 12.72 -2.53
CA LEU A 290 0.34 13.42 -2.54
C LEU A 290 0.57 14.91 -2.25
N GLU A 291 0.18 15.76 -3.19
CA GLU A 291 0.34 17.21 -3.11
C GLU A 291 -1.02 17.91 -3.25
N SER A 292 -1.20 18.99 -2.48
CA SER A 292 -2.33 19.90 -2.61
C SER A 292 -1.84 21.13 -3.35
N GLU A 293 -2.32 21.37 -4.57
CA GLU A 293 -1.91 22.54 -5.34
C GLU A 293 -2.52 23.81 -4.76
N GLY A 294 -1.70 24.61 -4.06
CA GLY A 294 -2.09 25.94 -3.65
C GLY A 294 -2.37 26.82 -4.87
N ASN A 295 -3.63 27.26 -5.04
CA ASN A 295 -4.21 28.18 -6.03
C ASN A 295 -3.30 28.64 -7.21
N LYS A 296 -2.69 27.72 -7.94
CA LYS A 296 -1.91 27.98 -9.15
C LYS A 296 -2.76 27.56 -10.34
N THR A 297 -2.95 28.49 -11.25
CA THR A 297 -3.80 28.39 -12.45
C THR A 297 -3.18 27.50 -13.53
N THR A 298 -2.81 26.27 -13.21
CA THR A 298 -2.36 25.27 -14.19
C THR A 298 -3.30 24.09 -14.15
N ASP A 299 -4.14 24.01 -15.18
CA ASP A 299 -5.16 22.98 -15.34
C ASP A 299 -4.49 21.64 -15.69
N SER A 300 -4.09 20.86 -14.69
CA SER A 300 -3.78 19.45 -14.94
C SER A 300 -3.73 18.61 -13.66
N ALA A 301 -4.77 17.81 -13.44
CA ALA A 301 -4.62 16.55 -12.73
C ALA A 301 -3.75 15.62 -13.60
N HIS A 302 -2.43 15.81 -13.58
CA HIS A 302 -1.49 14.87 -14.16
C HIS A 302 -1.25 13.78 -13.12
N CYS A 303 -2.06 12.71 -13.16
CA CYS A 303 -1.60 11.41 -12.68
C CYS A 303 -0.82 10.84 -13.85
N SER A 304 0.47 10.94 -13.76
CA SER A 304 1.30 10.75 -14.92
C SER A 304 2.46 9.84 -14.58
N ARG A 305 2.73 8.95 -15.53
CA ARG A 305 3.99 8.22 -15.60
C ARG A 305 5.08 9.16 -16.15
N ASP A 306 5.12 10.42 -15.68
CA ASP A 306 5.14 11.54 -16.62
C ASP A 306 6.38 11.65 -17.51
N THR A 307 6.04 11.75 -18.79
CA THR A 307 6.76 12.47 -19.81
C THR A 307 6.70 14.01 -19.67
N THR A 308 6.18 14.57 -18.56
CA THR A 308 6.25 16.03 -18.24
C THR A 308 7.51 16.43 -17.49
N CYS A 309 8.49 15.55 -17.36
CA CYS A 309 9.86 16.02 -17.26
C CYS A 309 10.36 16.73 -18.53
N ARG A 310 9.49 17.30 -19.37
CA ARG A 310 9.85 17.93 -20.63
C ARG A 310 10.29 19.38 -20.50
N GLU A 311 10.20 19.99 -19.32
CA GLU A 311 10.86 21.28 -19.06
C GLU A 311 12.29 21.14 -18.52
N ASN A 312 12.70 19.95 -18.09
CA ASN A 312 14.09 19.63 -17.81
C ASN A 312 14.57 18.60 -18.84
N ARG A 313 15.35 19.03 -19.83
CA ARG A 313 15.91 18.18 -20.91
C ARG A 313 16.78 16.99 -20.44
N ASN A 314 16.81 16.66 -19.16
CA ASN A 314 17.68 15.68 -18.51
C ASN A 314 16.96 14.65 -17.62
N ALA A 315 15.63 14.52 -17.62
CA ALA A 315 15.00 13.49 -16.79
C ALA A 315 14.95 12.12 -17.48
N ASP A 316 15.39 11.12 -16.72
CA ASP A 316 15.50 9.74 -17.14
C ASP A 316 14.13 9.02 -17.12
N PRO A 317 13.70 8.38 -18.22
CA PRO A 317 12.45 7.59 -18.30
C PRO A 317 12.37 6.36 -17.36
N THR A 318 13.38 6.11 -16.52
CA THR A 318 13.47 4.99 -15.57
C THR A 318 12.93 5.30 -14.17
N SER A 319 12.65 6.57 -13.85
CA SER A 319 12.23 6.99 -12.51
C SER A 319 10.82 6.46 -12.14
N GLN A 320 10.76 5.67 -11.06
CA GLN A 320 9.50 5.13 -10.53
C GLN A 320 8.88 6.14 -9.56
N HIS A 321 8.14 7.11 -10.10
CA HIS A 321 7.48 8.15 -9.32
C HIS A 321 6.00 8.27 -9.69
N VAL A 322 5.13 8.24 -8.68
CA VAL A 322 3.67 8.44 -8.80
C VAL A 322 3.33 9.75 -8.11
N HIS A 323 3.03 10.78 -8.90
CA HIS A 323 2.61 12.08 -8.41
C HIS A 323 1.09 12.20 -8.45
N ILE A 324 0.49 12.55 -7.31
CA ILE A 324 -0.97 12.68 -7.14
C ILE A 324 -1.26 14.11 -6.71
N ASN A 325 -1.78 14.90 -7.66
CA ASN A 325 -2.21 16.28 -7.41
C ASN A 325 -3.70 16.33 -7.08
N ILE A 326 -4.02 16.87 -5.91
CA ILE A 326 -5.39 17.20 -5.53
C ILE A 326 -5.57 18.71 -5.64
N LYS A 327 -6.54 19.14 -6.47
CA LYS A 327 -6.95 20.54 -6.56
C LYS A 327 -7.52 20.99 -5.23
N GLU A 328 -7.02 22.11 -4.72
CA GLU A 328 -7.34 22.57 -3.38
C GLU A 328 -8.82 22.97 -3.26
N ASN A 329 -9.57 22.12 -2.57
CA ASN A 329 -10.83 22.39 -1.90
C ASN A 329 -10.88 21.37 -0.77
N ALA A 330 -10.64 21.78 0.48
CA ALA A 330 -10.70 20.98 1.71
C ALA A 330 -10.65 19.45 1.51
N ILE A 331 -9.44 18.88 1.39
CA ILE A 331 -9.24 17.42 1.28
C ILE A 331 -10.02 16.73 2.41
N THR A 332 -10.95 15.86 2.04
CA THR A 332 -11.75 15.10 3.00
C THR A 332 -11.13 13.73 3.25
N ASN A 333 -11.56 13.06 4.33
CA ASN A 333 -11.21 11.66 4.57
C ASN A 333 -11.60 10.77 3.38
N GLY A 334 -12.71 11.08 2.69
CA GLY A 334 -13.17 10.32 1.53
C GLY A 334 -12.18 10.38 0.35
N ASP A 335 -11.54 11.52 0.15
CA ASP A 335 -10.55 11.72 -0.92
C ASP A 335 -9.28 10.91 -0.64
N LEU A 336 -8.75 11.00 0.58
CA LEU A 336 -7.57 10.23 1.00
C LEU A 336 -7.81 8.73 0.95
N MET A 337 -8.98 8.26 1.42
CA MET A 337 -9.32 6.83 1.34
C MET A 337 -9.48 6.36 -0.11
N SER A 338 -10.00 7.22 -1.00
CA SER A 338 -10.11 6.90 -2.43
C SER A 338 -8.73 6.78 -3.08
N VAL A 339 -7.82 7.71 -2.81
CA VAL A 339 -6.43 7.66 -3.28
C VAL A 339 -5.72 6.41 -2.75
N LEU A 340 -5.90 6.10 -1.47
CA LEU A 340 -5.30 4.93 -0.84
C LEU A 340 -5.73 3.63 -1.52
N PHE A 341 -7.04 3.41 -1.69
CA PHE A 341 -7.56 2.15 -2.23
C PHE A 341 -7.44 2.02 -3.75
N GLN A 342 -7.52 3.12 -4.50
CA GLN A 342 -7.54 3.08 -5.97
C GLN A 342 -6.16 3.25 -6.59
N VAL A 343 -5.20 3.86 -5.89
CA VAL A 343 -3.87 4.15 -6.44
C VAL A 343 -2.76 3.59 -5.56
N ILE A 344 -2.64 4.04 -4.30
CA ILE A 344 -1.47 3.72 -3.48
C ILE A 344 -1.38 2.22 -3.22
N LEU A 345 -2.45 1.58 -2.75
CA LEU A 345 -2.42 0.14 -2.44
C LEU A 345 -2.19 -0.70 -3.71
N PRO A 346 -2.95 -0.58 -4.81
CA PRO A 346 -2.70 -1.37 -6.02
C PRO A 346 -1.24 -1.29 -6.50
N VAL A 347 -0.70 -0.08 -6.63
CA VAL A 347 0.70 0.13 -7.06
C VAL A 347 1.68 -0.47 -6.05
N SER A 348 1.42 -0.33 -4.75
CA SER A 348 2.29 -0.88 -3.70
C SER A 348 2.33 -2.40 -3.70
N TYR A 349 1.20 -3.08 -3.94
CA TYR A 349 1.15 -4.53 -4.02
C TYR A 349 1.85 -5.07 -5.28
N GLU A 350 1.71 -4.38 -6.41
CA GLU A 350 2.45 -4.69 -7.65
C GLU A 350 3.96 -4.50 -7.47
N PHE A 351 4.37 -3.39 -6.84
CA PHE A 351 5.78 -3.11 -6.53
C PHE A 351 6.39 -4.06 -5.49
N CYS A 352 5.57 -4.57 -4.57
CA CYS A 352 5.94 -5.57 -3.55
C CYS A 352 7.18 -5.16 -2.71
N PRO A 353 7.12 -4.01 -1.99
CA PRO A 353 8.26 -3.47 -1.26
C PRO A 353 8.77 -4.40 -0.15
N ASP A 354 10.06 -4.34 0.13
CA ASP A 354 10.71 -4.93 1.32
C ASP A 354 10.69 -3.96 2.51
N PHE A 355 10.65 -2.65 2.24
CA PHE A 355 10.59 -1.60 3.26
C PHE A 355 9.67 -0.47 2.83
N VAL A 356 8.96 0.13 3.78
CA VAL A 356 8.05 1.26 3.52
C VAL A 356 8.43 2.44 4.41
N ILE A 357 8.63 3.60 3.79
CA ILE A 357 8.86 4.87 4.46
C ILE A 357 7.61 5.71 4.25
N PHE A 358 6.92 6.04 5.33
CA PHE A 358 5.74 6.91 5.30
C PHE A 358 6.08 8.24 5.95
N THR A 359 5.82 9.33 5.24
CA THR A 359 6.08 10.69 5.72
C THR A 359 4.84 11.54 5.51
N TRP A 360 4.55 12.39 6.47
CA TRP A 360 3.57 13.45 6.30
C TRP A 360 4.16 14.77 6.78
N LYS A 361 3.82 15.84 6.06
CA LYS A 361 4.13 17.19 6.47
C LYS A 361 2.83 17.90 6.79
N THR A 362 2.71 18.43 8.00
CA THR A 362 1.63 19.37 8.31
C THR A 362 1.87 20.64 7.48
N PRO A 363 0.83 21.22 6.84
CA PRO A 363 0.97 22.53 6.23
C PRO A 363 1.55 23.47 7.29
N SER A 364 2.63 24.18 6.95
CA SER A 364 3.04 25.30 7.81
C SER A 364 1.82 26.21 7.92
N PRO A 365 1.42 26.68 9.12
CA PRO A 365 0.48 27.79 9.17
C PRO A 365 1.08 28.88 8.28
N ALA A 366 0.34 29.23 7.22
CA ALA A 366 0.66 30.42 6.46
C ALA A 366 0.60 31.54 7.48
N ASN A 367 1.75 32.19 7.72
CA ASN A 367 1.94 33.29 8.68
C ASN A 367 0.62 34.03 8.98
N GLU A 368 0.04 33.78 10.16
CA GLU A 368 -0.92 34.70 10.79
C GLU A 368 -0.17 35.86 11.44
#